data_AF-A0A3C2E133-F1
#
_entry.id   AF-A0A3C2E133-F1
#
_cell.length_a   1.000
_cell.length_b   1.000
_cell.length_c   1.000
_cell.angle_alpha   90.00
_cell.angle_beta   90.00
_cell.angle_gamma   90.00
#
_symmetry.space_group_name_H-M   'P 1'
#
loop_
_entity.id
_entity.type
_entity.pdbx_description
1 polymer ?
#
loop_
_entity_poly.entity_id
_entity_poly.type
_entity_poly.pdbx_seq_one_letter_code
_entity_poly.pdbx_strand_id
1 'polypeptide(L)'
;MSATSRLPLFALTAVTAALAALNWSADPSNALVWAGAIVLVLAVMAANAFAMNGTSDTARQRDRTLRGSLMMGLGLIALALGFAYATEMGLGDGLDKRATLVGIGLILVFTGNMLPKTVLPLAARGRNPARQAAAERFAGRVFVLCGLGFALCALFTPLAWVTVTTGICGLVAFAAAMSACFWVSRGTQTLQED
;
A
#
# COMPACT_ATOMS: atom_id res chain seq x y z
N MET A 1 23.51 7.10 6.23
CA MET A 1 22.64 7.99 5.43
C MET A 1 22.55 9.34 6.14
N SER A 2 22.84 10.43 5.43
CA SER A 2 22.74 11.80 5.96
C SER A 2 21.28 12.17 6.24
N ALA A 3 21.04 13.09 7.18
CA ALA A 3 19.70 13.59 7.52
C ALA A 3 18.86 14.02 6.30
N THR A 4 19.53 14.39 5.21
CA THR A 4 18.93 14.76 3.91
C THR A 4 18.13 13.65 3.22
N SER A 5 18.37 12.37 3.49
CA SER A 5 17.61 11.29 2.84
C SER A 5 16.26 10.97 3.50
N ARG A 6 15.98 11.52 4.69
CA ARG A 6 14.72 11.29 5.43
C ARG A 6 13.67 12.39 5.18
N LEU A 7 14.13 13.57 4.72
CA LEU A 7 13.31 14.72 4.37
C LEU A 7 12.10 14.42 3.47
N PRO A 8 12.22 13.64 2.37
CA PRO A 8 11.07 13.42 1.48
C PRO A 8 9.96 12.60 2.14
N LEU A 9 10.30 11.67 3.04
CA LEU A 9 9.31 10.86 3.74
C LEU A 9 8.49 11.73 4.70
N PHE A 10 9.18 12.53 5.53
CA PHE A 10 8.52 13.44 6.48
C PHE A 10 7.69 14.52 5.79
N ALA A 11 8.17 15.06 4.67
CA ALA A 11 7.42 16.03 3.87
C ALA A 11 6.13 15.41 3.34
N LEU A 12 6.18 14.17 2.82
CA LEU A 12 4.99 13.47 2.33
C LEU A 12 3.97 13.24 3.45
N THR A 13 4.44 12.88 4.66
CA THR A 13 3.58 12.68 5.84
C THR A 13 2.94 13.98 6.28
N ALA A 14 3.72 15.07 6.35
CA ALA A 14 3.22 16.38 6.74
C ALA A 14 2.16 16.88 5.75
N VAL A 15 2.39 16.68 4.45
CA VAL A 15 1.40 16.99 3.40
C VAL A 15 0.14 16.15 3.57
N THR A 16 0.27 14.85 3.84
CA THR A 16 -0.88 13.96 4.01
C THR A 16 -1.69 14.31 5.27
N ALA A 17 -1.01 14.62 6.37
CA ALA A 17 -1.64 15.07 7.61
C ALA A 17 -2.33 16.43 7.44
N ALA A 18 -1.70 17.36 6.72
CA ALA A 18 -2.28 18.67 6.41
C ALA A 18 -3.53 18.53 5.52
N LEU A 19 -3.48 17.69 4.48
CA LEU A 19 -4.63 17.40 3.62
C LEU A 19 -5.77 16.74 4.39
N ALA A 20 -5.45 15.81 5.30
CA ALA A 20 -6.45 15.19 6.17
C ALA A 20 -7.08 16.20 7.13
N ALA A 21 -6.29 17.10 7.73
CA ALA A 21 -6.80 18.17 8.60
C ALA A 21 -7.65 19.19 7.84
N LEU A 22 -7.23 19.57 6.63
CA LEU A 22 -8.00 20.46 5.75
C LEU A 22 -9.34 19.82 5.36
N ASN A 23 -9.35 18.56 4.95
CA ASN A 23 -10.59 17.86 4.62
C ASN A 23 -11.49 17.60 5.83
N TRP A 24 -10.91 17.39 7.01
CA TRP A 24 -11.69 17.29 8.25
C TRP A 24 -12.47 18.57 8.52
N SER A 25 -11.85 19.73 8.28
CA SER A 25 -12.51 21.03 8.48
C SER A 25 -13.62 21.30 7.46
N ALA A 26 -13.52 20.72 6.25
CA ALA A 26 -14.49 20.89 5.18
C ALA A 26 -15.71 19.96 5.33
N ASP A 27 -15.50 18.71 5.74
CA ASP A 27 -16.58 17.73 5.91
C ASP A 27 -16.33 16.78 7.11
N PRO A 28 -16.70 17.22 8.33
CA PRO A 28 -16.44 16.48 9.56
C PRO A 28 -17.21 15.14 9.64
N SER A 29 -18.23 14.93 8.80
CA SER A 29 -18.96 13.66 8.74
C SER A 29 -18.07 12.48 8.31
N ASN A 30 -16.96 12.77 7.61
CA ASN A 30 -15.99 11.79 7.14
C ASN A 30 -14.74 11.65 8.06
N ALA A 31 -14.76 12.24 9.25
CA ALA A 31 -13.67 12.25 10.23
C ALA A 31 -12.99 10.88 10.46
N LEU A 32 -13.77 9.81 10.58
CA LEU A 32 -13.26 8.44 10.79
C LEU A 32 -12.41 7.92 9.63
N VAL A 33 -12.76 8.28 8.39
CA VAL A 33 -12.01 7.88 7.18
C VAL A 33 -10.63 8.54 7.18
N TRP A 34 -10.57 9.82 7.54
CA TRP A 34 -9.32 10.58 7.62
C TRP A 34 -8.40 10.11 8.74
N ALA A 35 -8.96 9.80 9.91
CA ALA A 35 -8.20 9.19 11.00
C ALA A 35 -7.56 7.86 10.57
N GLY A 36 -8.31 7.01 9.85
CA GLY A 36 -7.80 5.76 9.29
C GLY A 36 -6.65 5.97 8.31
N ALA A 37 -6.74 6.96 7.42
CA ALA A 37 -5.68 7.30 6.47
C ALA A 37 -4.39 7.76 7.17
N ILE A 38 -4.51 8.60 8.21
CA ILE A 38 -3.35 9.05 8.99
C ILE A 38 -2.66 7.86 9.68
N VAL A 39 -3.43 7.00 10.34
CA VAL A 39 -2.91 5.79 11.01
C VAL A 39 -2.19 4.88 10.02
N LEU A 40 -2.75 4.68 8.83
CA LEU A 40 -2.14 3.89 7.76
C LEU A 40 -0.78 4.43 7.34
N VAL A 41 -0.68 5.75 7.10
CA VAL A 41 0.57 6.40 6.71
C VAL A 41 1.63 6.26 7.80
N LEU A 42 1.26 6.47 9.07
CA LEU A 42 2.17 6.30 10.21
C LEU A 42 2.67 4.85 10.32
N ALA A 43 1.79 3.87 10.11
CA ALA A 43 2.17 2.47 10.12
C ALA A 43 3.17 2.12 8.99
N VAL A 44 2.95 2.64 7.78
CA VAL A 44 3.90 2.48 6.66
C VAL A 44 5.25 3.13 6.96
N MET A 45 5.27 4.31 7.59
CA MET A 45 6.52 4.95 8.02
C MET A 45 7.28 4.12 9.05
N ALA A 46 6.58 3.58 10.06
CA ALA A 46 7.19 2.72 11.07
C ALA A 46 7.82 1.49 10.39
N ALA A 47 7.09 0.81 9.52
CA ALA A 47 7.59 -0.34 8.77
C ALA A 47 8.83 -0.01 7.93
N ASN A 48 8.83 1.13 7.22
CA ASN A 48 9.98 1.58 6.43
C ASN A 48 11.19 1.96 7.30
N ALA A 49 10.97 2.60 8.45
CA ALA A 49 12.05 2.94 9.38
C ALA A 49 12.74 1.69 9.94
N PHE A 50 11.98 0.62 10.19
CA PHE A 50 12.53 -0.67 10.60
C PHE A 50 13.30 -1.39 9.47
N ALA A 51 12.84 -1.29 8.22
CA ALA A 51 13.46 -1.99 7.09
C ALA A 51 14.80 -1.37 6.61
N MET A 52 15.01 -0.06 6.78
CA MET A 52 16.19 0.64 6.22
C MET A 52 17.48 0.53 7.07
N ASN A 53 17.49 -0.24 8.16
CA ASN A 53 18.70 -0.36 9.00
C ASN A 53 19.80 -1.27 8.42
N GLY A 54 19.61 -1.88 7.25
CA GLY A 54 20.64 -2.67 6.59
C GLY A 54 20.88 -2.25 5.15
N THR A 55 22.10 -1.77 4.85
CA THR A 55 22.98 -2.12 3.69
C THR A 55 23.54 -0.99 2.83
N SER A 56 24.72 -1.29 2.29
CA SER A 56 25.73 -0.41 1.68
C SER A 56 26.02 -0.72 0.19
N ASP A 57 25.01 -1.12 -0.59
CA ASP A 57 25.22 -1.46 -2.01
C ASP A 57 24.30 -0.65 -2.94
N THR A 58 24.81 0.48 -3.45
CA THR A 58 24.00 1.65 -3.81
C THR A 58 23.74 1.86 -5.30
N ALA A 59 24.53 1.29 -6.21
CA ALA A 59 24.44 1.64 -7.64
C ALA A 59 23.41 0.79 -8.42
N ARG A 60 23.57 -0.55 -8.46
CA ARG A 60 22.65 -1.44 -9.21
C ARG A 60 21.24 -1.52 -8.61
N GLN A 61 21.13 -1.31 -7.30
CA GLN A 61 19.83 -1.28 -6.62
C GLN A 61 19.04 -0.01 -6.99
N ARG A 62 19.73 1.11 -7.26
CA ARG A 62 19.10 2.39 -7.63
C ARG A 62 18.32 2.32 -8.94
N ASP A 63 18.92 1.81 -10.02
CA ASP A 63 18.31 1.80 -11.35
C ASP A 63 17.07 0.90 -11.43
N ARG A 64 17.10 -0.27 -10.78
CA ARG A 64 15.94 -1.17 -10.72
C ARG A 64 14.80 -0.59 -9.88
N THR A 65 15.14 0.06 -8.76
CA THR A 65 14.15 0.71 -7.91
C THR A 65 13.52 1.88 -8.66
N LEU A 66 14.32 2.71 -9.35
CA LEU A 66 13.83 3.79 -10.22
C LEU A 66 12.86 3.30 -11.28
N ARG A 67 13.21 2.22 -12.00
CA ARG A 67 12.34 1.65 -13.04
C ARG A 67 11.04 1.10 -12.46
N GLY A 68 11.10 0.43 -11.29
CA GLY A 68 9.93 -0.06 -10.58
C GLY A 68 8.99 1.06 -10.13
N SER A 69 9.55 2.09 -9.49
CA SER A 69 8.81 3.28 -9.05
C SER A 69 8.21 4.05 -10.23
N LEU A 70 8.96 4.20 -11.33
CA LEU A 70 8.47 4.84 -12.56
C LEU A 70 7.31 4.06 -13.17
N MET A 71 7.43 2.73 -13.31
CA MET A 71 6.33 1.92 -13.85
C MET A 71 5.10 1.94 -12.95
N MET A 72 5.28 1.90 -11.63
CA MET A 72 4.17 1.99 -10.68
C MET A 72 3.50 3.36 -10.74
N GLY A 73 4.28 4.44 -10.77
CA GLY A 73 3.78 5.81 -10.92
C GLY A 73 3.02 6.00 -12.24
N LEU A 74 3.58 5.50 -13.35
CA LEU A 74 2.94 5.57 -14.66
C LEU A 74 1.62 4.78 -14.69
N GLY A 75 1.59 3.61 -14.03
CA GLY A 75 0.38 2.79 -13.89
C GLY A 75 -0.72 3.51 -13.09
N LEU A 76 -0.36 4.17 -11.98
CA LEU A 76 -1.30 4.97 -11.19
C LEU A 76 -1.85 6.16 -11.99
N ILE A 77 -1.00 6.85 -12.76
CA ILE A 77 -1.41 7.96 -13.62
C ILE A 77 -2.36 7.47 -14.72
N ALA A 78 -2.01 6.39 -15.43
CA ALA A 78 -2.85 5.82 -16.48
C ALA A 78 -4.23 5.40 -15.95
N LEU A 79 -4.28 4.82 -14.75
CA LEU A 79 -5.53 4.46 -14.11
C LEU A 79 -6.36 5.68 -13.71
N ALA A 80 -5.73 6.71 -13.13
CA ALA A 80 -6.40 7.97 -12.77
C ALA A 80 -6.99 8.67 -14.01
N LEU A 81 -6.25 8.69 -15.12
CA LEU A 81 -6.74 9.18 -16.41
C LEU A 81 -7.91 8.34 -16.94
N GLY A 82 -7.82 7.01 -16.84
CA GLY A 82 -8.91 6.11 -17.21
C GLY A 82 -10.19 6.41 -16.43
N PHE A 83 -10.07 6.71 -15.13
CA PHE A 83 -11.21 7.14 -14.31
C PHE A 83 -11.77 8.49 -14.72
N ALA A 84 -10.91 9.49 -14.91
CA ALA A 84 -11.35 10.82 -15.35
C ALA A 84 -12.09 10.74 -16.70
N TYR A 85 -11.58 9.96 -17.64
CA TYR A 85 -12.21 9.77 -18.94
C TYR A 85 -13.57 9.04 -18.84
N ALA A 86 -13.67 8.03 -17.98
CA ALA A 86 -14.93 7.31 -17.74
C ALA A 86 -16.02 8.23 -17.14
N THR A 87 -15.65 9.15 -16.25
CA THR A 87 -16.58 10.14 -15.68
C THR A 87 -17.08 11.13 -16.73
N GLU A 88 -16.22 11.56 -17.66
CA GLU A 88 -16.62 12.49 -18.74
C GLU A 88 -17.62 11.88 -19.74
N MET A 89 -17.60 10.55 -19.92
CA MET A 89 -18.55 9.86 -20.79
C MET A 89 -19.98 9.78 -20.24
N GLY A 90 -20.24 10.37 -19.07
CA GLY A 90 -21.57 10.38 -18.48
C GLY A 90 -22.04 8.99 -18.05
N LEU A 91 -21.09 8.09 -17.72
CA LEU A 91 -21.40 6.81 -17.05
C LEU A 91 -21.81 7.06 -15.57
N GLY A 92 -22.85 7.86 -15.38
CA GLY A 92 -23.88 7.71 -14.36
C GLY A 92 -23.54 8.12 -12.92
N ASP A 93 -24.42 8.96 -12.37
CA ASP A 93 -24.58 9.20 -10.94
C ASP A 93 -24.55 7.87 -10.15
N GLY A 94 -23.43 7.63 -9.47
CA GLY A 94 -23.19 6.46 -8.61
C GLY A 94 -22.31 5.35 -9.20
N LEU A 95 -22.19 5.26 -10.52
CA LEU A 95 -21.23 4.35 -11.18
C LEU A 95 -19.79 4.85 -10.99
N ASP A 96 -19.58 6.16 -10.98
CA ASP A 96 -18.27 6.79 -10.74
C ASP A 96 -17.63 6.34 -9.42
N LYS A 97 -18.43 6.31 -8.34
CA LYS A 97 -17.95 5.89 -7.01
C LYS A 97 -17.58 4.41 -7.01
N ARG A 98 -18.40 3.55 -7.61
CA ARG A 98 -18.13 2.11 -7.68
C ARG A 98 -16.91 1.82 -8.54
N ALA A 99 -16.83 2.43 -9.71
CA ALA A 99 -15.71 2.29 -10.63
C ALA A 99 -14.41 2.68 -9.92
N THR A 100 -14.40 3.84 -9.25
CA THR A 100 -13.23 4.32 -8.49
C THR A 100 -12.81 3.32 -7.41
N LEU A 101 -13.74 2.81 -6.60
CA LEU A 101 -13.45 1.83 -5.55
C LEU A 101 -12.96 0.49 -6.12
N VAL A 102 -13.58 0.00 -7.19
CA VAL A 102 -13.11 -1.21 -7.90
C VAL A 102 -11.69 -0.98 -8.42
N GLY A 103 -11.41 0.21 -8.98
CA GLY A 103 -10.08 0.61 -9.41
C GLY A 103 -9.03 0.55 -8.33
N ILE A 104 -9.34 1.09 -7.15
CA ILE A 104 -8.48 1.00 -5.98
C ILE A 104 -8.21 -0.47 -5.63
N GLY A 105 -9.24 -1.32 -5.59
CA GLY A 105 -9.08 -2.76 -5.37
C GLY A 105 -8.14 -3.41 -6.40
N LEU A 106 -8.29 -3.08 -7.68
CA LEU A 106 -7.42 -3.56 -8.75
C LEU A 106 -5.97 -3.06 -8.63
N ILE A 107 -5.76 -1.82 -8.17
CA ILE A 107 -4.41 -1.32 -7.85
C ILE A 107 -3.78 -2.19 -6.76
N LEU A 108 -4.53 -2.54 -5.71
CA LEU A 108 -4.02 -3.43 -4.66
C LEU A 108 -3.66 -4.79 -5.25
N VAL A 109 -4.49 -5.39 -6.10
CA VAL A 109 -4.18 -6.65 -6.79
C VAL A 109 -2.89 -6.56 -7.59
N PHE A 110 -2.76 -5.51 -8.40
CA PHE A 110 -1.57 -5.29 -9.21
C PHE A 110 -0.32 -5.11 -8.34
N THR A 111 -0.43 -4.30 -7.29
CA THR A 111 0.66 -4.02 -6.35
C THR A 111 1.09 -5.28 -5.61
N GLY A 112 0.14 -6.10 -5.13
CA GLY A 112 0.43 -7.36 -4.45
C GLY A 112 1.15 -8.37 -5.34
N ASN A 113 0.81 -8.42 -6.64
CA ASN A 113 1.49 -9.25 -7.63
C ASN A 113 2.90 -8.74 -7.99
N MET A 114 3.11 -7.43 -7.91
CA MET A 114 4.42 -6.82 -8.16
C MET A 114 5.34 -6.91 -6.94
N LEU A 115 4.79 -6.94 -5.73
CA LEU A 115 5.54 -6.97 -4.48
C LEU A 115 6.67 -8.02 -4.45
N PRO A 116 6.42 -9.32 -4.71
CA PRO A 116 7.50 -10.33 -4.69
C PRO A 116 8.53 -10.17 -5.82
N LYS A 117 8.27 -9.29 -6.80
CA LYS A 117 9.20 -9.00 -7.91
C LYS A 117 10.02 -7.73 -7.68
N THR A 118 9.47 -6.76 -6.94
CA THR A 118 10.10 -5.46 -6.67
C THR A 118 10.94 -5.47 -5.42
N VAL A 119 10.59 -6.29 -4.41
CA VAL A 119 11.47 -6.55 -3.29
C VAL A 119 12.59 -7.46 -3.79
N LEU A 120 13.64 -6.84 -4.34
CA LEU A 120 14.92 -7.50 -4.61
C LEU A 120 15.29 -8.31 -3.35
N PRO A 121 15.77 -9.55 -3.48
CA PRO A 121 15.70 -10.53 -2.41
C PRO A 121 16.41 -9.98 -1.18
N LEU A 122 15.63 -9.51 -0.19
CA LEU A 122 16.08 -9.45 1.19
C LEU A 122 16.65 -10.83 1.55
N ALA A 123 16.04 -11.87 0.97
CA ALA A 123 16.51 -13.25 0.89
C ALA A 123 17.99 -13.41 0.54
N ALA A 124 18.56 -12.63 -0.38
CA ALA A 124 19.96 -12.77 -0.78
C ALA A 124 20.95 -12.25 0.27
N ARG A 125 20.45 -11.51 1.27
CA ARG A 125 21.25 -11.02 2.41
C ARG A 125 20.94 -11.77 3.71
N GLY A 126 19.87 -12.56 3.75
CA GLY A 126 19.50 -13.37 4.90
C GLY A 126 20.21 -14.73 4.93
N ARG A 127 20.42 -15.28 6.13
CA ARG A 127 20.94 -16.65 6.35
C ARG A 127 20.10 -17.74 5.65
N ASN A 128 18.83 -17.46 5.32
CA ASN A 128 17.92 -18.42 4.67
C ASN A 128 17.05 -17.76 3.58
N PRO A 129 17.52 -17.73 2.32
CA PRO A 129 16.81 -17.06 1.21
C PRO A 129 15.44 -17.68 0.91
N ALA A 130 15.28 -19.00 1.10
CA ALA A 130 14.05 -19.71 0.77
C ALA A 130 12.88 -19.26 1.66
N ARG A 131 13.12 -19.11 2.97
CA ARG A 131 12.09 -18.70 3.94
C ARG A 131 11.63 -17.26 3.72
N GLN A 132 12.56 -16.36 3.39
CA GLN A 132 12.24 -14.96 3.10
C GLN A 132 11.47 -14.80 1.78
N ALA A 133 11.86 -15.53 0.72
CA ALA A 133 11.10 -15.53 -0.54
C ALA A 133 9.67 -16.10 -0.36
N ALA A 134 9.50 -17.12 0.48
CA ALA A 134 8.17 -17.66 0.81
C ALA A 134 7.30 -16.62 1.54
N ALA A 135 7.88 -15.88 2.47
CA ALA A 135 7.22 -14.79 3.19
C ALA A 135 6.78 -13.64 2.27
N GLU A 136 7.65 -13.18 1.37
CA GLU A 136 7.32 -12.12 0.40
C GLU A 136 6.19 -12.55 -0.53
N ARG A 137 6.20 -13.80 -1.01
CA ARG A 137 5.11 -14.36 -1.82
C ARG A 137 3.81 -14.47 -1.04
N PHE A 138 3.88 -14.83 0.24
CA PHE A 138 2.71 -14.88 1.12
C PHE A 138 2.11 -13.47 1.30
N ALA A 139 2.94 -12.47 1.62
CA ALA A 139 2.52 -11.08 1.74
C ALA A 139 1.88 -10.57 0.42
N GLY A 140 2.50 -10.84 -0.72
CA GLY A 140 1.95 -10.50 -2.03
C GLY A 140 0.58 -11.14 -2.29
N ARG A 141 0.41 -12.44 -1.96
CA ARG A 141 -0.87 -13.15 -2.07
C ARG A 141 -1.95 -12.56 -1.17
N VAL A 142 -1.61 -12.23 0.08
CA VAL A 142 -2.55 -11.56 1.00
C VAL A 142 -3.01 -10.25 0.40
N PHE A 143 -2.09 -9.43 -0.11
CA PHE A 143 -2.41 -8.15 -0.73
C PHE A 143 -3.31 -8.30 -1.98
N VAL A 144 -3.08 -9.34 -2.79
CA VAL A 144 -3.93 -9.69 -3.93
C VAL A 144 -5.33 -10.09 -3.50
N LEU A 145 -5.45 -11.00 -2.51
CA LEU A 145 -6.75 -11.44 -1.99
C LEU A 145 -7.53 -10.27 -1.38
N CYS A 146 -6.84 -9.37 -0.69
CA CYS A 146 -7.42 -8.16 -0.15
C CYS A 146 -7.91 -7.19 -1.23
N GLY A 147 -7.12 -6.95 -2.28
CA GLY A 147 -7.53 -6.11 -3.40
C GLY A 147 -8.74 -6.68 -4.15
N LEU A 148 -8.78 -8.01 -4.34
CA LEU A 148 -9.94 -8.70 -4.92
C LEU A 148 -11.17 -8.59 -4.02
N GLY A 149 -11.02 -8.86 -2.72
CA GLY A 149 -12.11 -8.70 -1.75
C GLY A 149 -12.65 -7.28 -1.73
N PHE A 150 -11.77 -6.28 -1.76
CA PHE A 150 -12.14 -4.87 -1.84
C PHE A 150 -12.94 -4.56 -3.11
N ALA A 151 -12.47 -5.01 -4.27
CA ALA A 151 -13.16 -4.79 -5.55
C ALA A 151 -14.53 -5.48 -5.58
N LEU A 152 -14.64 -6.71 -5.07
CA LEU A 152 -15.91 -7.44 -5.00
C LEU A 152 -16.88 -6.78 -4.03
N CYS A 153 -16.42 -6.35 -2.85
CA CYS A 153 -17.24 -5.57 -1.92
C CYS A 153 -17.74 -4.27 -2.58
N ALA A 154 -16.87 -3.54 -3.30
CA ALA A 154 -17.27 -2.34 -4.01
C ALA A 154 -18.31 -2.61 -5.12
N LEU A 155 -18.23 -3.77 -5.78
CA LEU A 155 -19.15 -4.16 -6.84
C LEU A 155 -20.53 -4.55 -6.31
N PHE A 156 -20.59 -5.33 -5.23
CA PHE A 156 -21.83 -5.96 -4.75
C PHE A 156 -22.51 -5.20 -3.61
N THR A 157 -21.81 -4.36 -2.85
CA THR A 157 -22.42 -3.63 -1.73
C THR A 157 -23.34 -2.51 -2.23
N PRO A 158 -24.51 -2.26 -1.61
CA PRO A 158 -25.33 -1.08 -1.88
C PRO A 158 -24.57 0.24 -1.68
N LEU A 159 -24.85 1.26 -2.50
CA LEU A 159 -24.13 2.54 -2.47
C LEU A 159 -24.17 3.24 -1.09
N ALA A 160 -25.26 3.05 -0.32
CA ALA A 160 -25.39 3.60 1.03
C ALA A 160 -24.33 3.08 2.01
N TRP A 161 -23.83 1.85 1.80
CA TRP A 161 -22.91 1.17 2.72
C TRP A 161 -21.52 0.96 2.14
N VAL A 162 -21.30 1.35 0.88
CA VAL A 162 -20.07 1.03 0.16
C VAL A 162 -18.84 1.60 0.87
N THR A 163 -18.88 2.87 1.30
CA THR A 163 -17.75 3.54 1.96
C THR A 163 -17.35 2.82 3.25
N VAL A 164 -18.32 2.48 4.10
CA VAL A 164 -18.08 1.83 5.40
C VAL A 164 -17.53 0.42 5.20
N THR A 165 -18.16 -0.39 4.33
CA THR A 165 -17.72 -1.76 4.07
C THR A 165 -16.34 -1.82 3.42
N THR A 166 -16.07 -0.96 2.42
CA THR A 166 -14.74 -0.91 1.80
C THR A 166 -13.68 -0.43 2.80
N GLY A 167 -14.02 0.50 3.69
CA GLY A 167 -13.13 0.96 4.76
C GLY A 167 -12.75 -0.18 5.71
N ILE A 168 -13.74 -0.93 6.22
CA ILE A 168 -13.50 -2.09 7.09
C ILE A 168 -12.67 -3.15 6.35
N CYS A 169 -13.01 -3.46 5.10
CA CYS A 169 -12.29 -4.44 4.28
C CYS A 169 -10.82 -4.06 4.10
N GLY A 170 -10.55 -2.78 3.81
CA GLY A 170 -9.18 -2.23 3.71
C GLY A 170 -8.41 -2.29 5.03
N LEU A 171 -9.07 -2.05 6.17
CA LEU A 171 -8.46 -2.11 7.50
C LEU A 171 -8.08 -3.54 7.88
N VAL A 172 -8.98 -4.50 7.65
CA VAL A 172 -8.72 -5.94 7.85
C VAL A 172 -7.58 -6.41 6.95
N ALA A 173 -7.58 -5.98 5.69
CA ALA A 173 -6.51 -6.28 4.75
C ALA A 173 -5.14 -5.79 5.23
N PHE A 174 -5.09 -4.54 5.70
CA PHE A 174 -3.86 -3.95 6.22
C PHE A 174 -3.38 -4.66 7.49
N ALA A 175 -4.29 -4.97 8.42
CA ALA A 175 -3.97 -5.71 9.63
C ALA A 175 -3.43 -7.11 9.32
N ALA A 176 -4.02 -7.82 8.34
CA ALA A 176 -3.53 -9.11 7.89
C ALA A 176 -2.12 -9.02 7.28
N ALA A 177 -1.86 -8.01 6.45
CA ALA A 177 -0.53 -7.77 5.88
C ALA A 177 0.52 -7.46 6.96
N MET A 178 0.20 -6.62 7.95
CA MET A 178 1.09 -6.32 9.08
C MET A 178 1.34 -7.54 9.94
N SER A 179 0.31 -8.34 10.22
CA SER A 179 0.45 -9.58 10.99
C SER A 179 1.36 -10.58 10.26
N ALA A 180 1.23 -10.70 8.94
CA ALA A 180 2.11 -11.51 8.11
C ALA A 180 3.56 -11.02 8.18
N CYS A 181 3.81 -9.72 8.00
CA CYS A 181 5.15 -9.14 8.11
C CYS A 181 5.76 -9.35 9.50
N PHE A 182 4.97 -9.15 10.56
CA PHE A 182 5.41 -9.32 11.94
C PHE A 182 5.78 -10.78 12.26
N TRP A 183 5.00 -11.73 11.77
CA TRP A 183 5.29 -13.16 11.96
C TRP A 183 6.62 -13.55 11.29
N VAL A 184 6.86 -12.99 10.10
CA VAL A 184 8.11 -13.20 9.34
C VAL A 184 9.30 -12.59 10.06
N SER A 185 9.17 -11.38 10.63
CA SER A 185 10.26 -10.74 11.36
C SER A 185 10.62 -11.43 12.68
N ARG A 186 9.66 -12.07 13.35
CA ARG A 186 9.96 -12.87 14.56
C ARG A 186 10.76 -14.12 14.25
N GLY A 187 10.45 -14.79 13.13
CA GLY A 187 11.14 -16.02 12.73
C GLY A 187 12.63 -15.85 12.42
N THR A 188 13.11 -14.62 12.24
CA THR A 188 14.54 -14.31 12.02
C THR A 188 15.34 -14.08 13.30
N GLN A 189 14.70 -13.69 14.42
CA GLN A 189 15.41 -13.38 15.67
C GLN A 189 15.89 -14.64 16.40
N THR A 190 15.11 -15.74 16.34
CA THR A 190 15.44 -16.98 17.05
C THR A 190 16.64 -17.75 16.47
N LEU A 191 17.16 -17.37 15.30
CA LEU A 191 18.29 -18.06 14.64
C LEU A 191 19.62 -17.31 14.79
N GLN A 192 19.65 -16.22 15.57
CA GLN A 192 20.85 -15.43 15.86
C GLN A 192 21.48 -15.78 17.21
N GLU A 193 20.74 -16.48 18.07
CA GLU A 193 21.21 -16.90 19.40
C GLU A 193 21.88 -18.29 19.38
N ASP A 194 21.83 -18.98 18.23
CA ASP A 194 22.54 -20.24 17.93
C ASP A 194 23.74 -20.00 16.98
#